data_AF-A0A2S8PBN4-F1
#
_entry.id   AF-A0A2S8PBN4-F1
#
_cell.length_a   1.000
_cell.length_b   1.000
_cell.length_c   1.000
_cell.angle_alpha   90.00
_cell.angle_beta   90.00
_cell.angle_gamma   90.00
#
_symmetry.space_group_name_H-M   'P 1'
#
loop_
_entity.id
_entity.type
_entity.pdbx_description
1 polymer ?
#
loop_
_entity_poly.entity_id
_entity_poly.type
_entity_poly.pdbx_seq_one_letter_code
_entity_poly.pdbx_strand_id
1 'polypeptide(L)'
;MEDEAVTGDKIAPHAVDGNTVLGHPELGANSLTAVPHALARRLIEDIGSEQLMVPPKAQALALAKGHRFALVQPVDVISANRKRPGNTGTGNAVADLIIGDHAEAFHALIDAGWMPQSSSVSRTEVALRRNA
;
A
#
# COMPACT_ATOMS: atom_id res chain seq x y z
N MET A 1 -22.32 10.04 -2.14
CA MET A 1 -21.56 8.80 -1.88
C MET A 1 -20.61 8.64 -3.05
N GLU A 2 -19.52 9.40 -3.01
CA GLU A 2 -18.73 9.75 -4.18
C GLU A 2 -17.33 9.18 -4.03
N ASP A 3 -16.96 8.32 -4.97
CA ASP A 3 -15.57 8.07 -5.37
C ASP A 3 -14.54 7.65 -4.32
N GLU A 4 -14.75 6.53 -3.64
CA GLU A 4 -13.77 5.98 -2.69
C GLU A 4 -13.49 4.50 -2.96
N ALA A 5 -12.20 4.16 -3.10
CA ALA A 5 -11.71 2.80 -2.87
C ALA A 5 -11.52 2.62 -1.36
N VAL A 6 -11.90 1.46 -0.85
CA VAL A 6 -12.14 1.31 0.58
C VAL A 6 -11.29 0.16 1.13
N THR A 7 -10.46 0.47 2.13
CA THR A 7 -9.44 -0.43 2.70
C THR A 7 -9.50 -0.43 4.22
N GLY A 8 -9.35 -1.58 4.89
CA GLY A 8 -9.27 -1.61 6.35
C GLY A 8 -8.86 -2.97 6.87
N ASP A 9 -7.59 -3.11 7.25
CA ASP A 9 -7.07 -4.35 7.81
C ASP A 9 -6.13 -4.12 9.01
N LYS A 10 -6.14 -5.07 9.95
CA LYS A 10 -5.06 -5.22 10.93
C LYS A 10 -3.82 -5.77 10.22
N ILE A 11 -3.05 -4.82 9.71
CA ILE A 11 -1.73 -4.86 9.11
C ILE A 11 -0.97 -6.18 9.38
N ALA A 12 -0.69 -6.93 8.31
CA ALA A 12 0.24 -8.06 8.33
C ALA A 12 1.60 -7.62 8.90
N PRO A 13 2.31 -8.47 9.67
CA PRO A 13 3.55 -8.10 10.38
C PRO A 13 4.73 -7.66 9.48
N HIS A 14 4.55 -7.65 8.16
CA HIS A 14 5.55 -7.27 7.15
C HIS A 14 5.09 -6.12 6.25
N ALA A 15 4.08 -5.35 6.66
CA ALA A 15 3.58 -4.25 5.83
C ALA A 15 4.62 -3.14 5.65
N VAL A 16 4.75 -2.70 4.41
CA VAL A 16 5.62 -1.60 4.00
C VAL A 16 4.76 -0.34 3.88
N ASP A 17 5.11 0.74 4.58
CA ASP A 17 4.37 2.00 4.51
C ASP A 17 4.78 2.81 3.26
N GLY A 18 4.18 2.45 2.11
CA GLY A 18 4.30 3.22 0.87
C GLY A 18 3.37 4.43 0.79
N ASN A 19 2.30 4.48 1.58
CA ASN A 19 1.31 5.56 1.45
C ASN A 19 1.84 6.89 1.98
N THR A 20 2.65 6.87 3.05
CA THR A 20 3.35 8.07 3.52
C THR A 20 4.23 8.68 2.42
N VAL A 21 4.92 7.83 1.64
CA VAL A 21 5.74 8.29 0.49
C VAL A 21 4.86 8.93 -0.58
N LEU A 22 3.68 8.36 -0.82
CA LEU A 22 2.68 8.86 -1.78
C LEU A 22 1.92 10.10 -1.30
N GLY A 23 2.18 10.61 -0.10
CA GLY A 23 1.49 11.78 0.45
C GLY A 23 0.16 11.46 1.13
N HIS A 24 -0.09 10.19 1.46
CA HIS A 24 -1.30 9.67 2.10
C HIS A 24 -1.02 8.99 3.45
N PRO A 25 -0.42 9.70 4.44
CA PRO A 25 -0.07 9.12 5.74
C PRO A 25 -1.28 8.63 6.53
N GLU A 26 -2.49 9.13 6.26
CA GLU A 26 -3.74 8.68 6.86
C GLU A 26 -4.07 7.21 6.56
N LEU A 27 -3.54 6.67 5.45
CA LEU A 27 -3.72 5.28 5.08
C LEU A 27 -2.72 4.35 5.82
N GLY A 28 -1.69 4.90 6.47
CA GLY A 28 -0.63 4.12 7.12
C GLY A 28 -0.06 3.02 6.22
N ALA A 29 0.29 1.86 6.77
CA ALA A 29 0.78 0.72 5.97
C ALA A 29 -0.36 -0.13 5.35
N ASN A 30 -1.57 0.40 5.22
CA ASN A 30 -2.66 -0.33 4.57
C ASN A 30 -2.41 -0.45 3.06
N SER A 31 -2.61 -1.64 2.53
CA SER A 31 -2.33 -1.95 1.12
C SER A 31 -3.37 -2.92 0.58
N LEU A 32 -3.60 -2.90 -0.74
CA LEU A 32 -4.48 -3.85 -1.44
C LEU A 32 -4.02 -5.33 -1.30
N THR A 33 -2.87 -5.58 -0.70
CA THR A 33 -2.39 -6.93 -0.36
C THR A 33 -3.27 -7.62 0.69
N ALA A 34 -4.04 -6.87 1.48
CA ALA A 34 -4.63 -7.32 2.75
C ALA A 34 -6.17 -7.25 2.72
N VAL A 35 -6.83 -8.35 2.38
CA VAL A 35 -8.28 -8.41 2.09
C VAL A 35 -9.18 -8.18 3.32
N PRO A 36 -10.41 -7.68 3.15
CA PRO A 36 -11.09 -7.32 1.89
C PRO A 36 -11.03 -5.84 1.52
N HIS A 37 -11.02 -5.57 0.21
CA HIS A 37 -11.11 -4.22 -0.36
C HIS A 37 -12.34 -4.10 -1.26
N ALA A 38 -12.93 -2.90 -1.30
CA ALA A 38 -13.94 -2.56 -2.30
C ALA A 38 -13.33 -1.57 -3.31
N LEU A 39 -13.37 -1.93 -4.60
CA LEU A 39 -12.84 -1.13 -5.70
C LEU A 39 -13.97 -0.72 -6.64
N ALA A 40 -13.94 0.53 -7.09
CA ALA A 40 -14.87 1.02 -8.09
C ALA A 40 -14.45 0.52 -9.49
N ARG A 41 -15.43 0.13 -10.33
CA ARG A 41 -15.18 -0.29 -11.72
C ARG A 41 -14.35 0.74 -12.50
N ARG A 42 -14.70 2.03 -12.39
CA ARG A 42 -13.99 3.12 -13.08
C ARG A 42 -12.50 3.24 -12.68
N LEU A 43 -12.15 2.89 -11.44
CA LEU A 43 -10.76 2.89 -10.99
C LEU A 43 -10.01 1.79 -11.74
N ILE A 44 -10.59 0.59 -11.82
CA ILE A 44 -10.01 -0.56 -12.54
C ILE A 44 -9.89 -0.25 -14.04
N GLU A 45 -10.90 0.37 -14.64
CA GLU A 45 -10.87 0.77 -16.05
C GLU A 45 -9.80 1.81 -16.36
N ASP A 46 -9.52 2.71 -15.41
CA ASP A 46 -8.46 3.71 -15.57
C ASP A 46 -7.07 3.11 -15.33
N ILE A 47 -6.84 2.36 -14.25
CA ILE A 47 -5.51 1.81 -13.96
C ILE A 47 -5.14 0.60 -14.83
N GLY A 48 -6.13 -0.11 -15.38
CA GLY A 48 -5.94 -1.40 -16.05
C GLY A 48 -6.07 -2.57 -15.09
N SER A 49 -6.83 -3.60 -15.47
CA SER A 49 -7.08 -4.77 -14.60
C SER A 49 -5.82 -5.61 -14.37
N GLU A 50 -4.85 -5.55 -15.28
CA GLU A 50 -3.55 -6.22 -15.15
C GLU A 50 -2.72 -5.69 -13.97
N GLN A 51 -2.95 -4.44 -13.54
CA GLN A 51 -2.25 -3.88 -12.39
C GLN A 51 -2.67 -4.57 -11.08
N LEU A 52 -3.88 -5.16 -11.03
CA LEU A 52 -4.38 -5.89 -9.85
C LEU A 52 -3.62 -7.20 -9.59
N MET A 53 -2.76 -7.64 -10.52
CA MET A 53 -1.84 -8.77 -10.30
C MET A 53 -0.83 -8.48 -9.19
N VAL A 54 -0.47 -7.21 -9.00
CA VAL A 54 0.41 -6.74 -7.92
C VAL A 54 -0.37 -5.70 -7.12
N PRO A 55 -1.09 -6.10 -6.06
CA PRO A 55 -2.01 -5.22 -5.36
C PRO A 55 -1.43 -3.84 -4.91
N PRO A 56 -0.22 -3.74 -4.32
CA PRO A 56 0.32 -2.44 -3.92
C PRO A 56 0.65 -1.55 -5.12
N LYS A 57 0.99 -2.13 -6.28
CA LYS A 57 1.20 -1.40 -7.53
C LYS A 57 -0.09 -0.79 -8.05
N ALA A 58 -1.18 -1.56 -8.05
CA ALA A 58 -2.50 -1.04 -8.41
C ALA A 58 -2.91 0.16 -7.53
N GLN A 59 -2.73 0.04 -6.20
CA GLN A 59 -3.03 1.13 -5.26
C GLN A 59 -2.15 2.35 -5.54
N ALA A 60 -0.84 2.16 -5.72
CA ALA A 60 0.10 3.24 -5.97
C ALA A 60 -0.21 3.99 -7.27
N LEU A 61 -0.48 3.27 -8.37
CA LEU A 61 -0.86 3.88 -9.64
C LEU A 61 -2.21 4.61 -9.54
N ALA A 62 -3.18 4.05 -8.82
CA ALA A 62 -4.46 4.71 -8.59
C ALA A 62 -4.29 6.03 -7.81
N LEU A 63 -3.52 6.02 -6.72
CA LEU A 63 -3.21 7.23 -5.93
C LEU A 63 -2.45 8.26 -6.78
N ALA A 64 -1.45 7.82 -7.56
CA ALA A 64 -0.70 8.69 -8.47
C ALA A 64 -1.58 9.36 -9.54
N LYS A 65 -2.66 8.69 -9.96
CA LYS A 65 -3.68 9.23 -10.86
C LYS A 65 -4.76 10.09 -10.15
N GLY A 66 -4.68 10.23 -8.83
CA GLY A 66 -5.60 11.05 -8.04
C GLY A 66 -6.88 10.35 -7.59
N HIS A 67 -6.96 9.01 -7.68
CA HIS A 67 -8.07 8.27 -7.06
C HIS A 67 -7.98 8.36 -5.54
N ARG A 68 -9.14 8.39 -4.89
CA ARG A 68 -9.21 8.44 -3.42
C ARG A 68 -9.33 7.05 -2.83
N PHE A 69 -8.59 6.85 -1.73
CA PHE A 69 -8.73 5.71 -0.86
C PHE A 69 -9.22 6.18 0.52
N ALA A 70 -10.09 5.41 1.14
CA ALA A 70 -10.65 5.69 2.45
C ALA A 70 -10.55 4.45 3.35
N LEU A 71 -10.25 4.69 4.63
CA LEU A 71 -10.33 3.65 5.64
C LEU A 71 -11.77 3.49 6.14
N VAL A 72 -12.29 2.26 6.14
CA VAL A 72 -13.66 1.97 6.64
C VAL A 72 -13.64 1.23 7.97
N GLN A 73 -14.08 -0.02 7.96
CA GLN A 73 -14.14 -0.91 9.10
C GLN A 73 -12.93 -1.85 9.06
N PRO A 74 -12.13 -1.90 10.14
CA PRO A 74 -11.02 -2.83 10.21
C PRO A 74 -11.53 -4.26 10.26
N VAL A 75 -10.94 -5.12 9.44
CA VAL A 75 -11.12 -6.56 9.51
C VAL A 75 -9.93 -7.17 10.25
N ASP A 76 -10.17 -8.18 11.09
CA ASP A 76 -9.09 -8.90 11.75
C ASP A 76 -8.63 -10.06 10.87
N VAL A 77 -7.67 -9.84 9.98
CA VAL A 77 -7.11 -10.93 9.17
C VAL A 77 -6.09 -11.78 9.91
N ILE A 78 -5.54 -11.29 11.03
CA ILE A 78 -4.47 -11.98 11.74
C ILE A 78 -5.02 -13.21 12.44
N SER A 79 -6.16 -13.06 13.12
CA SER A 79 -6.82 -14.17 13.79
C SER A 79 -7.74 -14.97 12.86
N ALA A 80 -8.37 -14.30 11.88
CA ALA A 80 -9.34 -14.95 10.99
C ALA A 80 -8.68 -15.80 9.90
N ASN A 81 -7.49 -15.44 9.42
CA ASN A 81 -6.83 -16.24 8.39
C ASN A 81 -6.22 -17.53 8.97
N ARG A 82 -6.43 -18.63 8.24
CA ARG A 82 -5.78 -19.90 8.53
C ARG A 82 -4.26 -19.74 8.50
N LYS A 83 -3.61 -19.99 9.64
CA LYS A 83 -2.15 -20.08 9.73
C LYS A 83 -1.67 -21.25 8.87
N ARG A 84 -0.80 -20.95 7.91
CA ARG A 84 -0.18 -21.96 7.04
C ARG A 84 1.25 -22.23 7.52
N PRO A 85 1.67 -23.51 7.64
CA PRO A 85 3.06 -23.84 7.90
C PRO A 85 3.95 -23.20 6.85
N GLY A 86 4.97 -22.44 7.27
CA GLY A 86 5.90 -21.74 6.37
C GLY A 86 5.61 -20.27 6.10
N ASN A 87 4.46 -19.72 6.54
CA ASN A 87 4.11 -18.30 6.40
C ASN A 87 4.20 -17.53 7.73
N THR A 88 5.03 -18.02 8.64
CA THR A 88 5.17 -17.52 10.01
C THR A 88 6.65 -17.40 10.37
N GLY A 89 7.01 -16.39 11.16
CA GLY A 89 8.40 -16.11 11.54
C GLY A 89 9.09 -15.13 10.58
N THR A 90 10.28 -14.69 10.97
CA THR A 90 11.12 -13.77 10.20
C THR A 90 11.67 -14.43 8.94
N GLY A 91 11.63 -13.71 7.80
CA GLY A 91 12.19 -14.20 6.53
C GLY A 91 11.39 -15.33 5.89
N ASN A 92 10.06 -15.34 6.08
CA ASN A 92 9.20 -16.30 5.39
C ASN A 92 8.92 -15.84 3.94
N ALA A 93 8.65 -16.78 3.04
CA ALA A 93 8.47 -16.49 1.61
C ALA A 93 7.34 -15.49 1.30
N VAL A 94 6.32 -15.41 2.16
CA VAL A 94 5.25 -14.41 2.00
C VAL A 94 5.73 -13.00 2.36
N ALA A 95 6.60 -12.88 3.36
CA ALA A 95 7.23 -11.60 3.68
C ALA A 95 8.07 -11.08 2.51
N ASP A 96 8.86 -11.96 1.90
CA ASP A 96 9.69 -11.62 0.73
C ASP A 96 8.83 -11.22 -0.47
N LEU A 97 7.70 -11.92 -0.70
CA LEU A 97 6.73 -11.56 -1.73
C LEU A 97 6.12 -10.17 -1.47
N ILE A 98 5.69 -9.89 -0.23
CA ILE A 98 5.12 -8.57 0.12
C ILE A 98 6.15 -7.47 -0.17
N ILE A 99 7.42 -7.67 0.22
CA ILE A 99 8.48 -6.70 -0.05
C ILE A 99 8.70 -6.53 -1.56
N GLY A 100 8.73 -7.63 -2.31
CA GLY A 100 8.86 -7.63 -3.77
C GLY A 100 7.73 -6.88 -4.47
N ASP A 101 6.49 -7.10 -4.07
CA ASP A 101 5.32 -6.42 -4.62
C ASP A 101 5.39 -4.90 -4.38
N HIS A 102 5.83 -4.46 -3.19
CA HIS A 102 6.01 -3.03 -2.90
C HIS A 102 7.19 -2.44 -3.68
N ALA A 103 8.27 -3.19 -3.90
CA ALA A 103 9.36 -2.75 -4.77
C ALA A 103 8.89 -2.56 -6.22
N GLU A 104 8.04 -3.46 -6.73
CA GLU A 104 7.43 -3.29 -8.05
C GLU A 104 6.48 -2.07 -8.10
N ALA A 105 5.73 -1.81 -7.03
CA ALA A 105 4.90 -0.62 -6.93
C ALA A 105 5.72 0.67 -7.06
N PHE A 106 6.86 0.76 -6.35
CA PHE A 106 7.75 1.92 -6.46
C PHE A 106 8.40 2.03 -7.84
N HIS A 107 8.82 0.90 -8.43
CA HIS A 107 9.35 0.90 -9.79
C HIS A 107 8.33 1.44 -10.80
N ALA A 108 7.07 1.01 -10.70
CA ALA A 108 6.00 1.47 -11.59
C ALA A 108 5.72 2.98 -11.47
N LEU A 109 5.82 3.54 -10.26
CA LEU A 109 5.70 4.99 -10.06
C LEU A 109 6.84 5.74 -10.76
N ILE A 110 8.08 5.26 -10.62
CA ILE A 110 9.25 5.86 -11.26
C ILE A 110 9.10 5.81 -12.78
N ASP A 111 8.70 4.67 -13.33
CA ASP A 111 8.48 4.50 -14.77
C ASP A 111 7.36 5.39 -15.30
N ALA A 112 6.31 5.62 -14.50
CA ALA A 112 5.23 6.55 -14.81
C ALA A 112 5.65 8.04 -14.69
N GLY A 113 6.90 8.31 -14.29
CA GLY A 113 7.39 9.67 -14.07
C GLY A 113 6.78 10.36 -12.85
N TRP A 114 6.20 9.59 -11.92
CA TRP A 114 5.67 10.14 -10.68
C TRP A 114 6.85 10.58 -9.80
N MET A 115 6.78 11.83 -9.33
CA MET A 115 7.74 12.37 -8.38
C MET A 115 7.07 12.63 -7.05
N PRO A 116 7.75 12.30 -5.92
CA PRO A 116 7.25 12.69 -4.61
C PRO A 116 7.09 14.20 -4.56
N GLN A 117 5.94 14.66 -4.07
CA GLN A 117 5.79 16.06 -3.68
C GLN A 117 6.83 16.33 -2.59
N SER A 118 7.82 17.16 -2.88
CA SER A 118 8.88 17.44 -1.92
C SER A 118 8.27 18.12 -0.70
N SER A 119 8.15 17.38 0.40
CA SER A 119 7.96 18.04 1.69
C SER A 119 9.22 18.88 1.94
N SER A 120 9.05 20.15 2.29
CA SER A 120 10.13 21.10 2.56
C SER A 120 10.88 20.78 3.86
N VAL A 121 10.94 19.51 4.27
CA VAL A 121 11.50 19.07 5.54
C VAL A 121 13.02 19.23 5.46
N SER A 122 13.55 20.04 6.37
CA SER A 122 14.97 20.30 6.49
C SER A 122 15.73 18.99 6.71
N ARG A 123 16.92 18.87 6.09
CA ARG A 123 17.83 17.71 6.29
C ARG A 123 18.12 17.45 7.77
N THR A 124 18.13 18.49 8.60
CA THR A 124 18.30 18.39 10.06
C THR A 124 17.13 17.68 10.72
N GLU A 125 15.91 17.97 10.27
CA GLU A 125 14.69 17.35 10.80
C GLU A 125 14.57 15.88 10.36
N VAL A 126 14.98 15.57 9.13
CA VAL A 126 15.10 14.17 8.65
C VAL A 126 16.10 13.39 9.52
N ALA A 127 17.25 13.98 9.84
CA ALA A 127 18.27 13.34 10.67
C ALA A 127 17.80 13.11 12.12
N LEU A 128 17.06 14.07 12.70
CA LEU A 128 16.49 13.94 14.04
C LEU A 128 15.46 12.81 14.11
N ARG A 129 14.55 12.71 13.13
CA ARG A 129 13.54 11.64 13.08
C ARG A 129 14.13 10.25 12.85
N ARG A 130 15.26 10.16 12.14
CA ARG A 130 15.95 8.88 11.87
C ARG A 130 16.70 8.33 13.08
N ASN A 131 17.11 9.19 14.02
CA ASN A 131 17.94 8.83 15.17
C ASN A 131 17.16 8.74 16.50
N ALA A 132 15.83 8.90 16.46
CA ALA A 132 14.93 8.73 17.60
C ALA A 132 14.35 7.31 17.60
#